data_AF-A0A7S1WQM6-F1
#
_entry.id   AF-A0A7S1WQM6-F1
#
_cell.length_a   1.000
_cell.length_b   1.000
_cell.length_c   1.000
_cell.angle_alpha   90.00
_cell.angle_beta   90.00
_cell.angle_gamma   90.00
#
_symmetry.space_group_name_H-M   'P 1'
#
loop_
_entity.id
_entity.type
_entity.pdbx_description
1 polymer ?
#
loop_
_entity_poly.entity_id
_entity_poly.type
_entity_poly.pdbx_seq_one_letter_code
_entity_poly.pdbx_strand_id
1 'polypeptide(L)'
;WDLIFQQVPTMVALTCFGLMHAPINIPSLSMSTDQEVDMNRELVVHGWSNLASGLAGGLPNYLCYSNSLLYHRCHGGGRVSGTLLCALVAAAFVAGPGAIAAVPRCMAGCLLIHVGLDLSREALVDSMEGLDTFEYLSVLLITLAMTMLGMTTGLGCGLVLSAMSFTLQHARHCEPVRGVMPATTLR
;
A
#
# COMPACT_ATOMS: atom_id res chain seq x y z
N TRP A 1 7.08 22.28 20.30
CA TRP A 1 7.73 22.15 18.98
C TRP A 1 8.67 20.94 18.92
N ASP A 2 9.38 20.57 20.00
CA ASP A 2 10.27 19.39 20.02
C ASP A 2 9.58 18.04 19.76
N LEU A 3 8.31 17.91 20.15
CA LEU A 3 7.47 16.74 19.84
C LEU A 3 7.34 16.48 18.33
N ILE A 4 7.37 17.54 17.51
CA ILE A 4 7.28 17.38 16.05
C ILE A 4 8.58 16.74 15.53
N PHE A 5 9.73 17.21 16.00
CA PHE A 5 11.03 16.65 15.64
C PHE A 5 11.18 15.18 16.07
N GLN A 6 10.60 14.78 17.21
CA GLN A 6 10.57 13.38 17.63
C GLN A 6 9.71 12.49 16.73
N GLN A 7 8.69 13.04 16.06
CA GLN A 7 7.80 12.28 15.17
C GLN A 7 8.24 12.28 13.70
N VAL A 8 9.24 13.09 13.33
CA VAL A 8 9.80 13.11 11.96
C VAL A 8 10.14 11.70 11.44
N PRO A 9 10.78 10.80 12.20
CA PRO A 9 11.08 9.45 11.71
C PRO A 9 9.81 8.66 11.36
N THR A 10 8.78 8.76 12.20
CA THR A 10 7.49 8.10 11.98
C THR A 10 6.77 8.68 10.75
N MET A 11 6.81 10.01 10.57
CA MET A 11 6.22 10.69 9.41
C MET A 11 6.90 10.27 8.10
N VAL A 12 8.24 10.18 8.10
CA VAL A 12 9.01 9.69 6.96
C VAL A 12 8.66 8.23 6.66
N ALA A 13 8.61 7.37 7.68
CA ALA A 13 8.24 5.97 7.53
C ALA A 13 6.83 5.80 6.92
N LEU A 14 5.85 6.55 7.42
CA LEU A 14 4.48 6.58 6.89
C LEU A 14 4.43 7.07 5.45
N THR A 15 5.23 8.09 5.11
CA THR A 15 5.28 8.65 3.75
C THR A 15 5.86 7.63 2.78
N CYS A 16 6.97 6.96 3.13
CA CYS A 16 7.54 5.88 2.33
C CYS A 16 6.53 4.73 2.13
N PHE A 17 5.83 4.33 3.21
CA PHE A 17 4.81 3.30 3.13
C PHE A 17 3.65 3.69 2.20
N GLY A 18 3.13 4.92 2.33
CA GLY A 18 2.07 5.44 1.46
C GLY A 18 2.50 5.55 -0.01
N LEU A 19 3.75 5.94 -0.26
CA LEU A 19 4.32 6.02 -1.61
C LEU A 19 4.46 4.66 -2.29
N MET A 20 4.67 3.57 -1.54
CA MET A 20 4.74 2.22 -2.13
C MET A 20 3.37 1.69 -2.57
N HIS A 21 2.28 2.14 -1.94
CA HIS A 21 0.94 1.63 -2.24
C HIS A 21 0.41 2.11 -3.61
N ALA A 22 0.71 3.36 -4.00
CA ALA A 22 0.29 3.92 -5.28
C ALA A 22 0.84 3.14 -6.51
N PRO A 23 2.16 2.89 -6.64
CA PRO A 23 2.71 2.15 -7.78
C PRO A 23 2.38 0.66 -7.77
N ILE A 24 1.95 0.07 -6.66
CA ILE A 24 1.44 -1.31 -6.63
C ILE A 24 0.01 -1.36 -7.19
N ASN A 25 -0.84 -0.41 -6.81
CA ASN A 25 -2.27 -0.46 -7.15
C ASN A 25 -2.62 0.17 -8.49
N ILE A 26 -1.94 1.24 -8.91
CA ILE A 26 -2.25 1.97 -10.15
C ILE A 26 -2.01 1.09 -11.39
N PRO A 27 -0.89 0.36 -11.54
CA PRO A 27 -0.70 -0.54 -12.68
C PRO A 27 -1.69 -1.69 -12.66
N SER A 28 -1.93 -2.27 -11.49
CA SER A 28 -2.91 -3.36 -11.31
C SER A 28 -4.32 -2.92 -11.75
N LEU A 29 -4.69 -1.67 -11.45
CA LEU A 29 -5.95 -1.07 -11.91
C LEU A 29 -5.94 -0.80 -13.42
N SER A 30 -4.85 -0.24 -13.95
CA SER A 30 -4.67 0.04 -15.37
C SER A 30 -4.79 -1.22 -16.22
N MET A 31 -4.15 -2.32 -15.81
CA MET A 31 -4.24 -3.63 -16.48
C MET A 31 -5.65 -4.20 -16.45
N SER A 32 -6.39 -4.01 -15.35
CA SER A 32 -7.76 -4.54 -15.20
C SER A 32 -8.82 -3.67 -15.90
N THR A 33 -8.46 -2.43 -16.21
CA THR A 33 -9.36 -1.41 -16.79
C THR A 33 -9.04 -1.13 -18.26
N ASP A 34 -7.95 -1.71 -18.79
CA ASP A 34 -7.43 -1.51 -20.15
C ASP A 34 -7.24 -0.02 -20.50
N GLN A 35 -6.80 0.78 -19.51
CA GLN A 35 -6.53 2.20 -19.67
C GLN A 35 -5.07 2.50 -19.42
N GLU A 36 -4.42 3.18 -20.37
CA GLU A 36 -3.06 3.69 -20.19
C GLU A 36 -3.07 4.85 -19.18
N VAL A 37 -2.37 4.65 -18.06
CA VAL A 37 -2.26 5.65 -16.98
C VAL A 37 -0.80 6.05 -16.81
N ASP A 38 -0.55 7.36 -16.86
CA ASP A 38 0.77 7.91 -16.54
C ASP A 38 0.99 7.92 -15.02
N MET A 39 1.85 6.99 -14.57
CA MET A 39 2.22 6.84 -13.16
C MET A 39 2.78 8.13 -12.55
N ASN A 40 3.60 8.87 -13.28
CA ASN A 40 4.24 10.08 -12.75
C ASN A 40 3.19 11.15 -12.48
N ARG A 41 2.22 11.29 -13.38
CA ARG A 41 1.11 12.22 -13.22
C ARG A 41 0.23 11.83 -12.03
N GLU A 42 -0.12 10.57 -11.89
CA GLU A 42 -0.92 10.10 -10.75
C GLU A 42 -0.17 10.28 -9.42
N LEU A 43 1.13 10.00 -9.37
CA LEU A 43 1.95 10.24 -8.17
C LEU A 43 1.99 11.72 -7.77
N VAL A 44 2.14 12.63 -8.73
CA VAL A 44 2.13 14.08 -8.47
C VAL A 44 0.76 14.54 -7.97
N VAL A 45 -0.33 14.07 -8.61
CA VAL A 45 -1.70 14.40 -8.18
C VAL A 45 -2.01 13.83 -6.80
N HIS A 46 -1.58 12.61 -6.51
CA HIS A 46 -1.68 12.00 -5.18
C HIS A 46 -0.89 12.80 -4.13
N GLY A 47 0.30 13.29 -4.46
CA GLY A 47 1.08 14.15 -3.58
C GLY A 47 0.35 15.46 -3.24
N TRP A 48 -0.18 16.14 -4.26
CA TRP A 48 -0.98 17.36 -4.06
C TRP A 48 -2.26 17.09 -3.25
N SER A 49 -2.94 15.97 -3.49
CA SER A 49 -4.11 15.56 -2.72
C SER A 49 -3.77 15.33 -1.25
N ASN A 50 -2.64 14.69 -0.95
CA ASN A 50 -2.21 14.45 0.43
C ASN A 50 -1.75 15.73 1.13
N LEU A 51 -1.11 16.65 0.40
CA LEU A 51 -0.76 17.96 0.95
C LEU A 51 -2.03 18.78 1.28
N ALA A 52 -3.00 18.82 0.38
CA ALA A 52 -4.27 19.50 0.61
C ALA A 52 -5.05 18.87 1.79
N SER A 53 -5.07 17.53 1.89
CA SER A 53 -5.65 16.81 3.03
C SER A 53 -4.95 17.17 4.33
N GLY A 54 -3.61 17.17 4.35
CA GLY A 54 -2.82 17.50 5.54
C GLY A 54 -3.03 18.93 6.03
N LEU A 55 -3.15 19.92 5.12
CA LEU A 55 -3.47 21.30 5.47
C LEU A 55 -4.87 21.45 6.09
N ALA A 56 -5.82 20.61 5.68
CA ALA A 56 -7.16 20.55 6.27
C ALA A 56 -7.22 19.72 7.56
N GLY A 57 -6.10 19.17 8.04
CA GLY A 57 -6.03 18.29 9.21
C GLY A 57 -6.51 16.85 8.95
N GLY A 58 -6.56 16.45 7.68
CA GLY A 58 -6.99 15.13 7.24
C GLY A 58 -5.90 14.06 7.36
N LEU A 59 -6.33 12.80 7.26
CA LEU A 59 -5.44 11.63 7.20
C LEU A 59 -4.84 11.48 5.79
N PRO A 60 -3.72 10.74 5.66
CA PRO A 60 -3.19 10.36 4.35
C PRO A 60 -4.25 9.59 3.54
N ASN A 61 -4.51 10.07 2.33
CA ASN A 61 -5.40 9.43 1.39
C ASN A 61 -4.63 8.46 0.49
N TYR A 62 -5.30 7.39 0.05
CA TYR A 62 -4.74 6.41 -0.87
C TYR A 62 -5.80 5.86 -1.82
N LEU A 63 -5.36 5.38 -2.98
CA LEU A 63 -6.21 4.72 -3.96
C LEU A 63 -6.37 3.23 -3.63
N CYS A 64 -7.60 2.80 -3.35
CA CYS A 64 -7.93 1.40 -3.11
C CYS A 64 -8.36 0.73 -4.42
N TYR A 65 -7.56 -0.23 -4.90
CA TYR A 65 -7.82 -0.96 -6.15
C TYR A 65 -9.23 -1.58 -6.20
N SER A 66 -9.64 -2.32 -5.16
CA SER A 66 -10.92 -3.03 -5.12
C SER A 66 -12.12 -2.10 -5.25
N ASN A 67 -12.08 -0.94 -4.57
CA ASN A 67 -13.15 0.05 -4.64
C ASN A 67 -13.23 0.71 -6.02
N SER A 68 -12.09 1.07 -6.61
CA SER A 68 -12.04 1.66 -7.96
C SER A 68 -12.50 0.67 -9.03
N LEU A 69 -12.13 -0.60 -8.91
CA LEU A 69 -12.55 -1.64 -9.86
C LEU A 69 -14.06 -1.89 -9.79
N LEU A 70 -14.63 -1.97 -8.58
CA LEU A 70 -16.07 -2.09 -8.40
C LEU A 70 -16.80 -0.91 -9.05
N TYR A 71 -16.28 0.30 -8.84
CA TYR A 71 -16.84 1.50 -9.43
C TYR A 71 -16.77 1.51 -10.96
N HIS A 72 -15.65 1.05 -11.51
CA HIS A 72 -15.47 0.89 -12.95
C HIS A 72 -16.47 -0.13 -13.53
N ARG A 73 -16.66 -1.28 -12.87
CA ARG A 73 -17.65 -2.30 -13.27
C ARG A 73 -19.10 -1.80 -13.22
N CYS A 74 -19.40 -0.86 -12.32
CA CYS A 74 -20.70 -0.17 -12.28
C CYS A 74 -20.85 0.93 -13.34
N HIS A 75 -19.93 1.06 -14.31
CA HIS A 75 -19.90 2.13 -15.32
C HIS A 75 -19.78 3.54 -14.70
N GLY A 76 -19.18 3.64 -13.51
CA GLY A 76 -19.12 4.87 -12.72
C GLY A 76 -18.06 5.89 -13.13
N GLY A 77 -17.34 5.73 -14.25
CA GLY A 77 -16.09 6.45 -14.57
C GLY A 77 -16.16 7.96 -14.85
N GLY A 78 -17.27 8.64 -14.58
CA GLY A 78 -17.45 10.07 -14.85
C GLY A 78 -17.01 10.99 -13.71
N ARG A 79 -16.58 12.22 -14.06
CA ARG A 79 -16.32 13.30 -13.09
C ARG A 79 -17.53 13.60 -12.19
N VAL A 80 -18.74 13.43 -12.76
CA VAL A 80 -20.01 13.63 -12.06
C VAL A 80 -20.19 12.61 -10.93
N SER A 81 -19.86 11.33 -11.17
CA SER A 81 -19.93 10.31 -10.13
C SER A 81 -18.97 10.59 -8.98
N GLY A 82 -17.74 11.04 -9.30
CA GLY A 82 -16.75 11.42 -8.29
C GLY A 82 -17.20 12.61 -7.45
N THR A 83 -17.80 13.63 -8.07
CA THR A 83 -18.36 14.78 -7.32
C THR A 83 -19.56 14.38 -6.46
N LEU A 84 -20.41 13.48 -6.94
CA LEU A 84 -21.54 12.96 -6.17
C LEU A 84 -21.05 12.14 -4.96
N LEU A 85 -20.04 11.30 -5.15
CA LEU A 85 -19.41 10.53 -4.07
C LEU A 85 -18.83 11.46 -3.00
N CYS A 86 -18.12 12.51 -3.41
CA CYS A 86 -17.60 13.52 -2.49
C CYS A 86 -18.71 14.21 -1.71
N ALA A 87 -19.79 14.63 -2.38
CA ALA A 87 -20.95 15.24 -1.74
C ALA A 87 -21.64 14.29 -0.75
N LEU A 88 -21.75 13.00 -1.08
CA LEU A 88 -22.36 11.99 -0.23
C LEU A 88 -21.51 11.69 1.01
N VAL A 89 -20.19 11.59 0.87
CA VAL A 89 -19.26 11.43 1.99
C VAL A 89 -19.27 12.68 2.89
N ALA A 90 -19.31 13.88 2.31
CA ALA A 90 -19.44 15.12 3.07
C ALA A 90 -20.77 15.20 3.84
N ALA A 91 -21.88 14.81 3.20
CA ALA A 91 -23.19 14.74 3.86
C ALA A 91 -23.20 13.72 5.00
N ALA A 92 -22.57 12.55 4.80
CA ALA A 92 -22.40 11.55 5.85
C ALA A 92 -21.54 12.06 7.02
N PHE A 93 -20.50 12.84 6.73
CA PHE A 93 -19.68 13.48 7.76
C PHE A 93 -20.48 14.50 8.59
N VAL A 94 -21.34 15.32 7.94
CA VAL A 94 -22.20 16.31 8.60
C VAL A 94 -23.34 15.66 9.39
N ALA A 95 -23.90 14.54 8.92
CA ALA A 95 -24.93 13.77 9.63
C ALA A 95 -24.43 13.25 11.00
N GLY A 96 -23.11 13.21 11.20
CA GLY A 96 -22.47 12.99 12.48
C GLY A 96 -22.50 11.53 12.95
N PRO A 97 -21.95 11.26 14.16
CA PRO A 97 -21.74 9.90 14.65
C PRO A 97 -23.01 9.11 14.97
N GLY A 98 -24.19 9.74 14.95
CA GLY A 98 -25.45 9.11 15.35
C GLY A 98 -25.81 7.89 14.51
N ALA A 99 -25.51 7.91 13.21
CA ALA A 99 -25.70 6.75 12.33
C ALA A 99 -24.67 5.63 12.59
N ILE A 100 -23.43 6.00 12.97
CA ILE A 100 -22.34 5.06 13.24
C ILE A 100 -22.52 4.40 14.62
N ALA A 101 -23.12 5.09 15.58
CA ALA A 101 -23.40 4.56 16.91
C ALA A 101 -24.39 3.37 16.92
N ALA A 102 -25.16 3.20 15.84
CA ALA A 102 -26.04 2.04 15.65
C ALA A 102 -25.27 0.77 15.23
N VAL A 103 -24.03 0.91 14.74
CA VAL A 103 -23.21 -0.23 14.32
C VAL A 103 -22.63 -0.93 15.54
N PRO A 104 -22.86 -2.25 15.72
CA PRO A 104 -22.27 -2.99 16.82
C PRO A 104 -20.75 -2.95 16.79
N ARG A 105 -20.12 -2.51 17.89
CA ARG A 105 -18.65 -2.47 18.04
C ARG A 105 -18.00 -3.83 17.78
N CYS A 106 -18.70 -4.92 18.06
CA CYS A 106 -18.24 -6.29 17.78
C CYS A 106 -18.00 -6.53 16.28
N MET A 107 -18.80 -5.95 15.38
CA MET A 107 -18.62 -6.12 13.94
C MET A 107 -17.33 -5.45 13.45
N ALA A 108 -17.04 -4.23 13.93
CA ALA A 108 -15.80 -3.53 13.60
C ALA A 108 -14.56 -4.31 14.11
N GLY A 109 -14.64 -4.89 15.30
CA GLY A 109 -13.59 -5.76 15.85
C GLY A 109 -13.37 -7.03 15.03
N CYS A 110 -14.44 -7.72 14.63
CA CYS A 110 -14.34 -8.90 13.78
C CYS A 110 -13.71 -8.58 12.43
N LEU A 111 -14.09 -7.46 11.80
CA LEU A 111 -13.49 -7.01 10.53
C LEU A 111 -11.99 -6.70 10.68
N LEU A 112 -11.59 -6.03 11.76
CA LEU A 112 -10.18 -5.74 12.03
C LEU A 112 -9.36 -7.02 12.22
N ILE A 113 -9.87 -7.98 12.98
CA ILE A 113 -9.20 -9.27 13.18
C ILE A 113 -9.12 -10.05 11.86
N HIS A 114 -10.21 -10.08 11.09
CA HIS A 114 -10.24 -10.77 9.81
C HIS A 114 -9.21 -10.20 8.81
N VAL A 115 -9.19 -8.87 8.63
CA VAL A 115 -8.19 -8.21 7.77
C VAL A 115 -6.77 -8.45 8.28
N GLY A 116 -6.57 -8.41 9.60
CA GLY A 116 -5.26 -8.69 10.21
C GLY A 116 -4.77 -10.13 9.94
N LEU A 117 -5.66 -11.12 10.08
CA LEU A 117 -5.34 -12.52 9.80
C LEU A 117 -5.09 -12.78 8.33
N ASP A 118 -5.90 -12.20 7.45
CA ASP A 118 -5.75 -12.34 5.99
C ASP A 118 -4.41 -11.76 5.53
N LEU A 119 -4.07 -10.53 5.95
CA LEU A 119 -2.78 -9.91 5.62
C LEU A 119 -1.59 -10.69 6.19
N SER A 120 -1.73 -11.26 7.40
CA SER A 120 -0.68 -12.08 8.01
C SER A 120 -0.47 -13.40 7.28
N ARG A 121 -1.56 -14.02 6.82
CA ARG A 121 -1.53 -15.26 6.04
C ARG A 121 -0.90 -15.02 4.67
N GLU A 122 -1.31 -13.96 3.98
CA GLU A 122 -0.74 -13.56 2.69
C GLU A 122 0.79 -13.31 2.82
N ALA A 123 1.20 -12.58 3.85
CA ALA A 123 2.59 -12.22 4.06
C ALA A 123 3.50 -13.39 4.47
N LEU A 124 2.99 -14.36 5.24
CA LEU A 124 3.82 -15.44 5.80
C LEU A 124 3.67 -16.80 5.11
N VAL A 125 2.48 -17.09 4.59
CA VAL A 125 2.14 -18.40 4.01
C VAL A 125 2.17 -18.33 2.50
N ASP A 126 1.44 -17.38 1.90
CA ASP A 126 1.34 -17.29 0.45
C ASP A 126 2.67 -16.80 -0.17
N SER A 127 3.46 -16.05 0.60
CA SER A 127 4.85 -15.71 0.26
C SER A 127 5.84 -16.89 0.36
N MET A 128 5.46 -18.05 0.90
CA MET A 128 6.42 -19.17 1.07
C MET A 128 6.72 -19.91 -0.24
N GLU A 129 5.77 -19.96 -1.18
CA GLU A 129 5.90 -20.79 -2.39
C GLU A 129 6.82 -20.19 -3.47
N GLY A 130 7.20 -18.92 -3.33
CA GLY A 130 7.96 -18.18 -4.35
C GLY A 130 9.31 -17.62 -3.92
N LEU A 131 9.72 -17.76 -2.65
CA LEU A 131 10.93 -17.12 -2.12
C LEU A 131 11.99 -18.13 -1.66
N ASP A 132 13.26 -17.75 -1.85
CA ASP A 132 14.40 -18.50 -1.33
C ASP A 132 14.38 -18.52 0.21
N THR A 133 14.96 -19.55 0.83
CA THR A 133 14.99 -19.69 2.30
C THR A 133 15.60 -18.47 3.01
N PHE A 134 16.57 -17.80 2.39
CA PHE A 134 17.18 -16.58 2.92
C PHE A 134 16.25 -15.36 2.84
N GLU A 135 15.47 -15.24 1.77
CA GLU A 135 14.50 -14.16 1.62
C GLU A 135 13.33 -14.35 2.58
N TYR A 136 12.85 -15.58 2.71
CA TYR A 136 11.81 -15.93 3.67
C TYR A 136 12.23 -15.61 5.11
N LEU A 137 13.48 -15.92 5.49
CA LEU A 137 14.01 -15.56 6.80
C LEU A 137 14.02 -14.04 7.02
N SER A 138 14.34 -13.26 5.99
CA SER A 138 14.31 -11.80 6.08
C SER A 138 12.88 -11.26 6.25
N VAL A 139 11.89 -11.80 5.53
CA VAL A 139 10.46 -11.45 5.69
C VAL A 139 9.95 -11.78 7.09
N LEU A 140 10.31 -12.94 7.61
CA LEU A 140 9.94 -13.36 8.97
C LEU A 140 10.53 -12.40 10.03
N LEU A 141 11.80 -12.03 9.86
CA LEU A 141 12.49 -11.15 10.80
C LEU A 141 11.93 -9.71 10.77
N ILE A 142 11.55 -9.21 9.59
CA ILE A 142 10.86 -7.92 9.45
C ILE A 142 9.50 -7.95 10.13
N THR A 143 8.71 -9.00 9.91
CA THR A 143 7.39 -9.19 10.52
C THR A 143 7.49 -9.21 12.04
N LEU A 144 8.47 -9.94 12.58
CA LEU A 144 8.71 -10.00 14.03
C LEU A 144 9.17 -8.63 14.59
N ALA A 145 10.08 -7.95 13.88
CA ALA A 145 10.56 -6.63 14.27
C ALA A 145 9.42 -5.60 14.29
N MET A 146 8.55 -5.59 13.28
CA MET A 146 7.37 -4.71 13.24
C MET A 146 6.39 -5.00 14.39
N THR A 147 6.20 -6.27 14.73
CA THR A 147 5.28 -6.69 15.80
C THR A 147 5.80 -6.32 17.19
N MET A 148 7.10 -6.47 17.44
CA MET A 148 7.70 -6.30 18.77
C MET A 148 8.22 -4.88 19.03
N LEU A 149 8.82 -4.25 18.01
CA LEU A 149 9.54 -2.97 18.13
C LEU A 149 8.80 -1.81 17.46
N GLY A 150 7.65 -2.08 16.85
CA GLY A 150 6.83 -1.12 16.14
C GLY A 150 7.24 -0.88 14.68
N MET A 151 6.37 -0.18 13.95
CA MET A 151 6.50 0.03 12.50
C MET A 151 7.78 0.78 12.11
N THR A 152 8.16 1.85 12.82
CA THR A 152 9.33 2.67 12.46
C THR A 152 10.63 1.87 12.52
N THR A 153 10.84 1.13 13.61
CA THR A 153 12.01 0.26 13.79
C THR A 153 11.98 -0.91 12.81
N GLY A 154 10.81 -1.54 12.62
CA GLY A 154 10.65 -2.65 11.69
C GLY A 154 10.91 -2.25 10.23
N LEU A 155 10.48 -1.06 9.80
CA LEU A 155 10.79 -0.53 8.47
C LEU A 155 12.31 -0.30 8.31
N GLY A 156 12.96 0.27 9.33
CA GLY A 156 14.42 0.46 9.34
C GLY A 156 15.19 -0.86 9.25
N CYS A 157 14.81 -1.85 10.06
CA CYS A 157 15.37 -3.20 9.99
C CYS A 157 15.14 -3.84 8.61
N GLY A 158 13.94 -3.69 8.05
CA GLY A 158 13.61 -4.24 6.74
C GLY A 158 14.41 -3.65 5.60
N LEU A 159 14.68 -2.34 5.63
CA LEU A 159 15.56 -1.70 4.65
C LEU A 159 16.97 -2.30 4.69
N VAL A 160 17.54 -2.47 5.90
CA VAL A 160 18.88 -3.04 6.08
C VAL A 160 18.91 -4.50 5.61
N LEU A 161 17.95 -5.32 6.05
CA LEU A 161 17.88 -6.73 5.69
C LEU A 161 17.64 -6.94 4.20
N SER A 162 16.79 -6.12 3.57
CA SER A 162 16.56 -6.17 2.13
C SER A 162 17.85 -5.87 1.36
N ALA A 163 18.61 -4.84 1.76
CA ALA A 163 19.90 -4.54 1.15
C ALA A 163 20.94 -5.67 1.35
N MET A 164 20.96 -6.29 2.53
CA MET A 164 21.82 -7.44 2.81
C MET A 164 21.42 -8.67 1.97
N SER A 165 20.13 -9.00 1.90
CA SER A 165 19.62 -10.09 1.06
C SER A 165 19.96 -9.85 -0.41
N PHE A 166 19.73 -8.63 -0.92
CA PHE A 166 20.06 -8.26 -2.30
C PHE A 166 21.55 -8.42 -2.61
N THR A 167 22.43 -7.91 -1.75
CA THR A 167 23.88 -8.04 -1.95
C THR A 167 24.37 -9.48 -1.86
N LEU A 168 23.82 -10.28 -0.94
CA LEU A 168 24.15 -11.71 -0.83
C LEU A 168 23.68 -12.52 -2.04
N GLN A 169 22.48 -12.22 -2.56
CA GLN A 169 21.98 -12.86 -3.78
C GLN A 169 22.81 -12.48 -5.00
N HIS A 170 23.16 -11.20 -5.14
CA HIS A 170 23.99 -10.73 -6.23
C HIS A 170 25.41 -11.32 -6.18
N ALA A 171 25.98 -11.45 -4.97
CA ALA A 171 27.29 -12.06 -4.78
C ALA A 171 27.30 -13.58 -5.06
N ARG A 172 26.17 -14.28 -4.82
CA ARG A 172 26.03 -15.71 -5.08
C ARG A 172 25.72 -16.02 -6.54
N HIS A 173 24.95 -15.17 -7.21
CA HIS A 173 24.56 -15.32 -8.62
C HIS A 173 25.44 -14.48 -9.56
N CYS A 174 26.77 -14.59 -9.42
CA CYS A 174 27.76 -14.05 -10.35
C CYS A 174 27.85 -14.84 -11.66
N GLU A 175 26.72 -15.30 -12.22
CA GLU A 175 26.69 -15.70 -13.63
C GLU A 175 26.36 -14.44 -14.45
N PRO A 176 27.26 -13.98 -15.34
CA PRO A 176 26.92 -12.90 -16.24
C PRO A 176 25.77 -13.39 -17.10
N VAL A 177 24.60 -12.74 -16.97
CA VAL A 177 23.44 -12.96 -17.85
C VAL A 177 23.87 -12.60 -19.26
N ARG A 178 24.44 -13.58 -19.95
CA ARG A 178 24.59 -13.59 -21.40
C ARG A 178 23.29 -14.17 -21.97
N GLY A 179 22.18 -13.54 -21.61
CA GLY A 179 20.88 -13.80 -22.20
C GLY A 179 20.84 -13.16 -23.58
N VAL A 180 21.36 -13.85 -24.59
CA VAL A 180 21.02 -13.55 -25.98
C VAL A 180 19.63 -14.13 -26.19
N MET A 181 18.59 -13.31 -26.06
CA MET A 181 17.25 -13.69 -26.50
C MET A 181 17.16 -13.55 -28.02
N PRO A 182 16.93 -14.63 -28.79
CA PRO A 182 16.49 -14.51 -30.17
C PRO A 182 15.05 -13.97 -30.16
N ALA A 183 14.76 -13.02 -31.05
CA ALA A 183 13.49 -12.29 -31.14
C ALA A 183 12.25 -13.14 -31.52
N THR A 184 12.33 -14.47 -31.44
CA THR A 184 11.29 -15.41 -31.92
C THR A 184 10.41 -16.01 -30.83
N THR A 185 10.65 -15.66 -29.56
CA THR A 185 9.92 -16.25 -28.41
C THR A 185 9.15 -15.20 -27.61
N LEU A 186 8.50 -14.27 -28.30
CA LEU A 186 7.37 -13.51 -27.77
C LEU A 186 6.10 -14.12 -28.39
N ARG A 187 5.39 -14.92 -27.60
CA ARG A 187 4.01 -15.33 -27.85
C ARG A 187 3.21 -15.13 -26.60
#